data_AF-A0A061IX62-F1
#
_entry.id   AF-A0A061IX62-F1
#
_cell.length_a   1.000
_cell.length_b   1.000
_cell.length_c   1.000
_cell.angle_alpha   90.00
_cell.angle_beta   90.00
_cell.angle_gamma   90.00
#
_symmetry.space_group_name_H-M   'P 1'
#
loop_
_entity.id
_entity.type
_entity.pdbx_description
1 polymer ?
#
loop_
_entity_poly.entity_id
_entity_poly.type
_entity_poly.pdbx_seq_one_letter_code
_entity_poly.pdbx_strand_id
1 'polypeptide(L)'
;MSTARGMKKKLERKVRGGRLRTFDPTVTGAQRREAPLSNGRETESVLVAATLANRQLQVSTSTSAYYEKVNQKLAQKNEQLENELEEKKQDASVVMKAFEDCLEAAKSANAKLKVDLSAARESAQREVVEAMTAIQDTLESRDYHLLSLQKRIEWLEEELASVNAFRDARDTHQREMEALKKAYADEQNNHARDSQTLRLQLMEERVRIKAEEQRLLQRHEEDVRNLALKLLGQKTREVDEENQQLLGEKLFLWGDAKAAREQAENVQRENIELRRSAALARSAEAEYTAGAARKRREMKLLKEQIETTEENLNKVVEDYEQRLQKQAKEHATALRQLTQERDAAKCSAERFCRELVKLRSLSQKMVERRTELEMFFYDALAHVRREKLEENRRGARSTGYQHTNPSFFQPTAPRLRKRDGELLMIGDRGMQLPLTPFSRLGGGESNTLCQSKGTPFSDGGMGTNTLPLVALTRSECDIAQGNRLIPAKEWHYGGSGVLQTRFPPLAEESLLTHSDFSCVPNVPTLKDLQSIEISQLSWKDKERVLQLLFKQLQGRVNSSKGKQCTSREDADFLVGGVAVNPETHTFLTE
;
A
#
# COMPACT_ATOMS: atom_id res chain seq x y z
N MET A 1 -35.93 -4.37 28.73
CA MET A 1 -36.83 -4.89 29.78
C MET A 1 -36.27 -4.45 31.13
N SER A 2 -37.01 -3.65 31.91
CA SER A 2 -36.52 -3.13 33.20
C SER A 2 -36.88 -4.09 34.33
N THR A 3 -35.88 -4.62 35.04
CA THR A 3 -36.07 -5.44 36.25
C THR A 3 -36.12 -4.56 37.49
N ALA A 4 -37.16 -4.76 38.30
CA ALA A 4 -37.37 -4.07 39.57
C ALA A 4 -36.85 -4.89 40.78
N ARG A 5 -36.88 -4.26 41.96
CA ARG A 5 -36.72 -4.78 43.34
C ARG A 5 -35.33 -4.61 43.98
N GLY A 6 -35.32 -3.96 45.15
CA GLY A 6 -34.12 -3.72 45.98
C GLY A 6 -34.46 -3.27 47.42
N MET A 7 -35.05 -4.17 48.21
CA MET A 7 -35.15 -4.23 49.68
C MET A 7 -35.07 -2.96 50.57
N LYS A 8 -36.10 -2.77 51.42
CA LYS A 8 -36.01 -2.11 52.74
C LYS A 8 -36.16 -3.13 53.88
N LYS A 9 -35.16 -3.23 54.77
CA LYS A 9 -35.19 -3.79 56.15
C LYS A 9 -34.31 -2.83 56.98
N LYS A 10 -34.70 -2.24 58.12
CA LYS A 10 -35.28 -2.70 59.41
C LYS A 10 -34.20 -3.19 60.40
N LEU A 11 -34.34 -2.81 61.68
CA LEU A 11 -33.37 -2.86 62.81
C LEU A 11 -32.36 -1.69 62.80
N GLU A 12 -31.89 -1.12 63.93
CA GLU A 12 -32.10 -1.33 65.38
C GLU A 12 -32.52 0.01 66.10
N ARG A 13 -32.55 0.25 67.43
CA ARG A 13 -32.39 -0.52 68.71
C ARG A 13 -33.30 0.11 69.81
N LYS A 14 -33.13 -0.22 71.10
CA LYS A 14 -33.94 0.29 72.24
C LYS A 14 -33.19 0.19 73.59
N VAL A 15 -32.89 1.31 74.26
CA VAL A 15 -32.39 1.46 75.67
C VAL A 15 -32.81 2.87 76.17
N ARG A 16 -33.29 3.19 77.38
CA ARG A 16 -33.66 2.49 78.65
C ARG A 16 -32.72 2.60 79.88
N GLY A 17 -32.50 3.81 80.40
CA GLY A 17 -31.92 4.13 81.73
C GLY A 17 -31.50 5.62 81.79
N GLY A 18 -31.45 6.32 82.92
CA GLY A 18 -31.76 5.99 84.32
C GLY A 18 -31.62 7.23 85.24
N ARG A 19 -32.27 7.22 86.42
CA ARG A 19 -32.35 8.34 87.41
C ARG A 19 -31.01 8.67 88.10
N LEU A 20 -30.91 9.89 88.64
CA LEU A 20 -30.58 10.28 90.04
C LEU A 20 -30.73 11.83 90.12
N ARG A 21 -31.51 12.52 90.98
CA ARG A 21 -31.77 12.53 92.44
C ARG A 21 -30.57 12.96 93.32
N THR A 22 -30.64 14.22 93.79
CA THR A 22 -30.15 14.79 95.08
C THR A 22 -30.75 16.20 95.22
N PHE A 23 -31.06 16.79 96.37
CA PHE A 23 -31.52 16.32 97.69
C PHE A 23 -32.18 17.54 98.39
N ASP A 24 -33.22 17.35 99.21
CA ASP A 24 -33.72 18.41 100.11
C ASP A 24 -32.68 18.75 101.20
N PRO A 25 -32.92 19.82 101.99
CA PRO A 25 -33.11 19.49 103.41
C PRO A 25 -34.38 20.09 104.05
N THR A 26 -34.89 19.31 104.99
CA THR A 26 -36.23 19.40 105.59
C THR A 26 -36.19 20.11 106.96
N VAL A 27 -37.14 21.01 107.20
CA VAL A 27 -37.92 21.20 108.46
C VAL A 27 -37.21 21.20 109.83
N THR A 28 -37.38 22.29 110.59
CA THR A 28 -37.83 22.41 112.02
C THR A 28 -37.65 23.88 112.47
N GLY A 29 -38.39 24.51 113.38
CA GLY A 29 -39.64 24.25 114.13
C GLY A 29 -40.29 25.62 114.46
N ALA A 30 -41.58 25.74 114.83
CA ALA A 30 -42.10 25.67 116.21
C ALA A 30 -41.33 26.56 117.24
N GLN A 31 -41.96 27.34 118.15
CA GLN A 31 -43.38 27.62 118.44
C GLN A 31 -43.48 28.80 119.47
N ARG A 32 -44.66 29.47 119.51
CA ARG A 32 -45.35 30.04 120.71
C ARG A 32 -44.66 30.97 121.73
N ARG A 33 -45.32 32.13 121.92
CA ARG A 33 -45.67 32.83 123.20
C ARG A 33 -44.46 33.35 124.06
N GLU A 34 -44.59 34.21 125.09
CA GLU A 34 -45.72 34.79 125.86
C GLU A 34 -45.61 36.34 126.00
N ALA A 35 -46.68 36.96 126.54
CA ALA A 35 -46.67 38.29 127.17
C ALA A 35 -46.38 38.10 128.70
N PRO A 36 -46.77 38.95 129.68
CA PRO A 36 -47.27 40.33 129.68
C PRO A 36 -46.58 41.21 130.78
N LEU A 37 -47.26 42.26 131.24
CA LEU A 37 -47.06 43.06 132.48
C LEU A 37 -45.98 44.17 132.38
N SER A 38 -46.27 45.46 132.56
CA SER A 38 -47.05 46.21 133.59
C SER A 38 -46.15 46.80 134.68
N ASN A 39 -46.10 48.13 134.71
CA ASN A 39 -45.79 49.00 135.85
C ASN A 39 -44.40 48.92 136.51
N GLY A 40 -43.54 49.85 136.07
CA GLY A 40 -43.11 50.93 136.98
C GLY A 40 -41.81 50.75 137.77
N ARG A 41 -40.85 51.65 137.48
CA ARG A 41 -39.64 51.97 138.26
C ARG A 41 -38.56 50.85 138.25
N GLU A 42 -37.25 51.14 138.28
CA GLU A 42 -36.49 52.39 138.41
C GLU A 42 -35.23 52.36 137.50
N THR A 43 -34.68 53.54 137.25
CA THR A 43 -33.75 53.97 136.17
C THR A 43 -32.35 53.31 136.05
N GLU A 44 -32.01 52.26 136.80
CA GLU A 44 -30.62 51.76 136.86
C GLU A 44 -30.31 50.64 135.84
N SER A 45 -31.31 49.84 135.44
CA SER A 45 -31.15 48.76 134.46
C SER A 45 -30.76 49.28 133.05
N VAL A 46 -31.20 50.49 132.70
CA VAL A 46 -30.98 51.10 131.38
C VAL A 46 -29.48 51.37 131.11
N LEU A 47 -28.69 51.72 132.14
CA LEU A 47 -27.28 52.03 131.96
C LEU A 47 -26.42 50.77 131.73
N VAL A 48 -26.75 49.67 132.43
CA VAL A 48 -26.10 48.37 132.22
C VAL A 48 -26.49 47.81 130.85
N ALA A 49 -27.77 47.91 130.47
CA ALA A 49 -28.24 47.55 129.14
C ALA A 49 -27.54 48.35 128.03
N ALA A 50 -27.39 49.67 128.18
CA ALA A 50 -26.69 50.53 127.22
C ALA A 50 -25.19 50.21 127.11
N THR A 51 -24.54 49.87 128.22
CA THR A 51 -23.10 49.52 128.23
C THR A 51 -22.87 48.14 127.59
N LEU A 52 -23.74 47.17 127.88
CA LEU A 52 -23.72 45.85 127.23
C LEU A 52 -24.05 45.97 125.74
N ALA A 53 -25.04 46.79 125.37
CA ALA A 53 -25.40 47.08 123.99
C ALA A 53 -24.26 47.77 123.23
N ASN A 54 -23.53 48.72 123.82
CA ASN A 54 -22.36 49.32 123.18
C ASN A 54 -21.18 48.34 123.03
N ARG A 55 -21.00 47.41 123.97
CA ARG A 55 -19.99 46.34 123.83
C ARG A 55 -20.39 45.33 122.76
N GLN A 56 -21.66 44.95 122.70
CA GLN A 56 -22.24 44.15 121.62
C GLN A 56 -22.17 44.89 120.28
N LEU A 57 -22.35 46.21 120.25
CA LEU A 57 -22.21 47.04 119.05
C LEU A 57 -20.75 47.04 118.57
N GLN A 58 -19.75 47.15 119.45
CA GLN A 58 -18.34 47.03 119.06
C GLN A 58 -17.98 45.63 118.52
N VAL A 59 -18.48 44.56 119.15
CA VAL A 59 -18.31 43.19 118.66
C VAL A 59 -19.06 43.00 117.33
N SER A 60 -20.23 43.59 117.18
CA SER A 60 -21.02 43.59 115.94
C SER A 60 -20.32 44.37 114.82
N THR A 61 -19.76 45.55 115.08
CA THR A 61 -19.03 46.33 114.07
C THR A 61 -17.71 45.67 113.67
N SER A 62 -17.01 45.01 114.61
CA SER A 62 -15.75 44.30 114.30
C SER A 62 -15.99 42.97 113.59
N THR A 63 -17.06 42.25 113.93
CA THR A 63 -17.51 41.08 113.15
C THR A 63 -18.08 41.49 111.79
N SER A 64 -18.85 42.59 111.68
CA SER A 64 -19.29 43.17 110.40
C SER A 64 -18.09 43.54 109.53
N ALA A 65 -17.11 44.28 110.05
CA ALA A 65 -15.89 44.63 109.30
C ALA A 65 -15.06 43.40 108.89
N TYR A 66 -15.12 42.30 109.66
CA TYR A 66 -14.53 41.02 109.25
C TYR A 66 -15.35 40.38 108.13
N TYR A 67 -16.68 40.31 108.25
CA TYR A 67 -17.57 39.80 107.20
C TYR A 67 -17.52 40.65 105.92
N GLU A 68 -17.37 41.96 106.00
CA GLU A 68 -17.15 42.87 104.87
C GLU A 68 -15.83 42.54 104.17
N LYS A 69 -14.72 42.34 104.90
CA LYS A 69 -13.43 41.92 104.31
C LYS A 69 -13.48 40.52 103.71
N VAL A 70 -14.23 39.60 104.32
CA VAL A 70 -14.44 38.25 103.77
C VAL A 70 -15.34 38.30 102.53
N ASN A 71 -16.41 39.09 102.55
CA ASN A 71 -17.31 39.32 101.42
C ASN A 71 -16.62 40.05 100.26
N GLN A 72 -15.73 41.01 100.54
CA GLN A 72 -14.87 41.63 99.51
C GLN A 72 -13.93 40.61 98.88
N LYS A 73 -13.29 39.73 99.67
CA LYS A 73 -12.46 38.64 99.14
C LYS A 73 -13.27 37.62 98.34
N LEU A 74 -14.49 37.31 98.78
CA LEU A 74 -15.41 36.44 98.03
C LEU A 74 -15.90 37.11 96.75
N ALA A 75 -16.20 38.40 96.77
CA ALA A 75 -16.58 39.17 95.58
C ALA A 75 -15.43 39.22 94.56
N GLN A 76 -14.21 39.56 94.99
CA GLN A 76 -13.01 39.52 94.14
C GLN A 76 -12.76 38.11 93.57
N LYS A 77 -13.00 37.06 94.36
CA LYS A 77 -12.80 35.68 93.90
C LYS A 77 -13.92 35.21 92.97
N ASN A 78 -15.14 35.67 93.16
CA ASN A 78 -16.24 35.46 92.22
C ASN A 78 -15.99 36.21 90.91
N GLU A 79 -15.54 37.46 90.96
CA GLU A 79 -15.13 38.27 89.80
C GLU A 79 -13.97 37.60 89.04
N GLN A 80 -12.98 37.04 89.75
CA GLN A 80 -11.93 36.21 89.14
C GLN A 80 -12.48 34.96 88.46
N LEU A 81 -13.40 34.23 89.11
CA LEU A 81 -14.02 33.03 88.54
C LEU A 81 -14.96 33.35 87.36
N GLU A 82 -15.65 34.48 87.39
CA GLU A 82 -16.46 35.00 86.28
C GLU A 82 -15.56 35.36 85.09
N ASN A 83 -14.44 36.05 85.33
CA ASN A 83 -13.44 36.34 84.30
C ASN A 83 -12.81 35.07 83.71
N GLU A 84 -12.39 34.10 84.53
CA GLU A 84 -11.90 32.79 84.06
C GLU A 84 -12.95 32.01 83.25
N LEU A 85 -14.22 32.11 83.65
CA LEU A 85 -15.32 31.42 82.99
C LEU A 85 -15.69 32.11 81.67
N GLU A 86 -15.55 33.44 81.58
CA GLU A 86 -15.70 34.19 80.34
C GLU A 86 -14.53 33.97 79.38
N GLU A 87 -13.29 33.90 79.87
CA GLU A 87 -12.10 33.50 79.10
C GLU A 87 -12.28 32.08 78.53
N LYS A 88 -12.69 31.11 79.35
CA LYS A 88 -12.98 29.73 78.89
C LYS A 88 -14.15 29.65 77.90
N LYS A 89 -15.16 30.54 77.99
CA LYS A 89 -16.20 30.66 76.95
C LYS A 89 -15.62 31.21 75.65
N GLN A 90 -14.75 32.22 75.71
CA GLN A 90 -14.09 32.80 74.54
C GLN A 90 -13.22 31.74 73.85
N ASP A 91 -12.36 31.03 74.60
CA ASP A 91 -11.58 29.91 74.08
C ASP A 91 -12.46 28.82 73.45
N ALA A 92 -13.52 28.40 74.13
CA ALA A 92 -14.47 27.43 73.60
C ALA A 92 -15.15 27.93 72.31
N SER A 93 -15.46 29.23 72.21
CA SER A 93 -16.04 29.83 71.01
C SER A 93 -15.04 29.87 69.84
N VAL A 94 -13.76 30.15 70.11
CA VAL A 94 -12.68 30.13 69.12
C VAL A 94 -12.46 28.71 68.60
N VAL A 95 -12.45 27.71 69.50
CA VAL A 95 -12.31 26.28 69.13
C VAL A 95 -13.52 25.80 68.34
N MET A 96 -14.75 26.14 68.76
CA MET A 96 -15.98 25.82 68.00
C MET A 96 -15.95 26.42 66.61
N LYS A 97 -15.58 27.71 66.49
CA LYS A 97 -15.44 28.38 65.19
C LYS A 97 -14.38 27.72 64.32
N ALA A 98 -13.22 27.35 64.88
CA ALA A 98 -12.19 26.62 64.16
C ALA A 98 -12.68 25.25 63.66
N PHE A 99 -13.52 24.55 64.44
CA PHE A 99 -14.16 23.30 63.99
C PHE A 99 -15.20 23.54 62.90
N GLU A 100 -15.99 24.61 62.98
CA GLU A 100 -16.94 25.01 61.93
C GLU A 100 -16.22 25.36 60.62
N ASP A 101 -15.16 26.18 60.69
CA ASP A 101 -14.31 26.53 59.55
C ASP A 101 -13.65 25.27 58.94
N CYS A 102 -13.16 24.34 59.77
CA CYS A 102 -12.63 23.04 59.31
C CYS A 102 -13.71 22.16 58.66
N LEU A 103 -14.94 22.16 59.19
CA LEU A 103 -16.06 21.41 58.63
C LEU A 103 -16.51 21.99 57.29
N GLU A 104 -16.58 23.31 57.13
CA GLU A 104 -16.89 23.95 55.84
C GLU A 104 -15.75 23.80 54.82
N ALA A 105 -14.48 23.83 55.26
CA ALA A 105 -13.35 23.45 54.42
C ALA A 105 -13.45 21.99 53.94
N ALA A 106 -13.80 21.06 54.84
CA ALA A 106 -13.99 19.65 54.49
C ALA A 106 -15.22 19.40 53.60
N LYS A 107 -16.33 20.13 53.81
CA LYS A 107 -17.54 20.06 52.95
C LYS A 107 -17.24 20.60 51.56
N SER A 108 -16.58 21.76 51.44
CA SER A 108 -16.22 22.36 50.16
C SER A 108 -15.17 21.54 49.40
N ALA A 109 -14.20 20.93 50.09
CA ALA A 109 -13.29 19.95 49.50
C ALA A 109 -14.02 18.69 48.99
N ASN A 110 -14.96 18.14 49.77
CA ASN A 110 -15.81 17.03 49.33
C ASN A 110 -16.72 17.40 48.15
N ALA A 111 -17.21 18.64 48.08
CA ALA A 111 -18.00 19.12 46.96
C ALA A 111 -17.15 19.19 45.68
N LYS A 112 -15.92 19.75 45.76
CA LYS A 112 -14.94 19.75 44.66
C LYS A 112 -14.62 18.33 44.19
N LEU A 113 -14.20 17.45 45.09
CA LEU A 113 -13.91 16.05 44.76
C LEU A 113 -15.10 15.31 44.12
N LYS A 114 -16.34 15.62 44.51
CA LYS A 114 -17.53 15.06 43.84
C LYS A 114 -17.68 15.57 42.41
N VAL A 115 -17.49 16.87 42.18
CA VAL A 115 -17.52 17.48 40.83
C VAL A 115 -16.40 16.91 39.95
N ASP A 116 -15.19 16.82 40.48
CA ASP A 116 -14.03 16.27 39.78
C ASP A 116 -14.26 14.78 39.42
N LEU A 117 -14.84 13.99 40.34
CA LEU A 117 -15.21 12.59 40.08
C LEU A 117 -16.35 12.44 39.06
N SER A 118 -17.32 13.35 39.00
CA SER A 118 -18.32 13.35 37.90
C SER A 118 -17.68 13.72 36.57
N ALA A 119 -16.86 14.79 36.53
CA ALA A 119 -16.20 15.23 35.30
C ALA A 119 -15.24 14.18 34.74
N ALA A 120 -14.47 13.49 35.60
CA ALA A 120 -13.60 12.39 35.20
C ALA A 120 -14.39 11.18 34.66
N ARG A 121 -15.55 10.85 35.27
CA ARG A 121 -16.44 9.79 34.76
C ARG A 121 -17.06 10.14 33.42
N GLU A 122 -17.52 11.39 33.25
CA GLU A 122 -18.07 11.89 32.00
C GLU A 122 -17.00 11.94 30.89
N SER A 123 -15.74 12.26 31.21
CA SER A 123 -14.64 12.17 30.23
C SER A 123 -14.37 10.73 29.82
N ALA A 124 -14.21 9.81 30.77
CA ALA A 124 -14.00 8.40 30.47
C ALA A 124 -15.17 7.79 29.69
N GLN A 125 -16.42 8.20 29.96
CA GLN A 125 -17.58 7.77 29.18
C GLN A 125 -17.56 8.33 27.75
N ARG A 126 -17.20 9.61 27.56
CA ARG A 126 -17.02 10.20 26.21
C ARG A 126 -15.92 9.46 25.44
N GLU A 127 -14.75 9.26 26.04
CA GLU A 127 -13.63 8.53 25.42
C GLU A 127 -14.02 7.09 25.03
N VAL A 128 -14.79 6.39 25.86
CA VAL A 128 -15.30 5.03 25.52
C VAL A 128 -16.32 5.08 24.38
N VAL A 129 -17.21 6.07 24.33
CA VAL A 129 -18.19 6.22 23.24
C VAL A 129 -17.48 6.59 21.93
N GLU A 130 -16.53 7.53 21.97
CA GLU A 130 -15.71 7.94 20.81
C GLU A 130 -14.88 6.77 20.27
N ALA A 131 -14.26 5.97 21.15
CA ALA A 131 -13.55 4.75 20.75
C ALA A 131 -14.50 3.69 20.15
N MET A 132 -15.71 3.53 20.71
CA MET A 132 -16.70 2.57 20.21
C MET A 132 -17.25 2.99 18.84
N THR A 133 -17.53 4.28 18.62
CA THR A 133 -17.95 4.79 17.31
C THR A 133 -16.82 4.67 16.28
N ALA A 134 -15.58 5.01 16.64
CA ALA A 134 -14.43 4.84 15.74
C ALA A 134 -14.22 3.37 15.34
N ILE A 135 -14.40 2.41 16.26
CA ILE A 135 -14.36 0.98 15.95
C ILE A 135 -15.52 0.61 15.00
N GLN A 136 -16.74 1.08 15.27
CA GLN A 136 -17.91 0.83 14.42
C GLN A 136 -17.70 1.32 12.99
N ASP A 137 -17.22 2.57 12.81
CA ASP A 137 -16.91 3.13 11.49
C ASP A 137 -15.87 2.28 10.73
N THR A 138 -14.84 1.77 11.43
CA THR A 138 -13.84 0.88 10.80
C THR A 138 -14.37 -0.50 10.46
N LEU A 139 -15.40 -0.99 11.16
CA LEU A 139 -16.09 -2.25 10.81
C LEU A 139 -16.97 -2.03 9.58
N GLU A 140 -17.79 -0.98 9.55
CA GLU A 140 -18.66 -0.67 8.41
C GLU A 140 -17.86 -0.40 7.12
N SER A 141 -16.71 0.29 7.23
CA SER A 141 -15.76 0.45 6.13
C SER A 141 -15.24 -0.90 5.61
N ARG A 142 -14.88 -1.83 6.51
CA ARG A 142 -14.40 -3.17 6.13
C ARG A 142 -15.51 -4.02 5.51
N ASP A 143 -16.72 -3.98 6.04
CA ASP A 143 -17.86 -4.71 5.51
C ASP A 143 -18.22 -4.22 4.10
N TYR A 144 -18.16 -2.91 3.85
CA TYR A 144 -18.29 -2.35 2.51
C TYR A 144 -17.20 -2.88 1.55
N HIS A 145 -15.94 -2.92 1.99
CA HIS A 145 -14.84 -3.48 1.19
C HIS A 145 -15.02 -4.98 0.93
N LEU A 146 -15.48 -5.77 1.91
CA LEU A 146 -15.78 -7.20 1.75
C LEU A 146 -16.91 -7.42 0.74
N LEU A 147 -18.01 -6.68 0.85
CA LEU A 147 -19.13 -6.73 -0.12
C LEU A 147 -18.69 -6.32 -1.53
N SER A 148 -17.79 -5.33 -1.65
CA SER A 148 -17.24 -4.93 -2.94
C SER A 148 -16.33 -6.00 -3.56
N LEU A 149 -15.55 -6.71 -2.74
CA LEU A 149 -14.71 -7.82 -3.18
C LEU A 149 -15.54 -9.06 -3.54
N GLN A 150 -16.58 -9.38 -2.77
CA GLN A 150 -17.52 -10.47 -3.08
C GLN A 150 -18.18 -10.26 -4.45
N LYS A 151 -18.76 -9.08 -4.70
CA LYS A 151 -19.33 -8.75 -6.03
C LYS A 151 -18.32 -8.83 -7.16
N ARG A 152 -17.04 -8.53 -6.88
CA ARG A 152 -15.97 -8.65 -7.88
C ARG A 152 -15.60 -10.11 -8.16
N ILE A 153 -15.68 -10.99 -7.14
CA ILE A 153 -15.48 -12.43 -7.29
C ILE A 153 -16.63 -13.03 -8.09
N GLU A 154 -17.88 -12.76 -7.71
CA GLU A 154 -19.10 -13.22 -8.42
C GLU A 154 -19.02 -12.89 -9.92
N TRP A 155 -18.67 -11.66 -10.27
CA TRP A 155 -18.52 -11.23 -11.66
C TRP A 155 -17.38 -11.96 -12.41
N LEU A 156 -16.26 -12.25 -11.74
CA LEU A 156 -15.16 -13.02 -12.33
C LEU A 156 -15.52 -14.51 -12.49
N GLU A 157 -16.36 -15.06 -11.62
CA GLU A 157 -16.91 -16.42 -11.76
C GLU A 157 -17.88 -16.51 -12.95
N GLU A 158 -18.72 -15.50 -13.16
CA GLU A 158 -19.58 -15.38 -14.35
C GLU A 158 -18.76 -15.28 -15.66
N GLU A 159 -17.71 -14.44 -15.69
CA GLU A 159 -16.81 -14.36 -16.84
C GLU A 159 -16.09 -15.70 -17.11
N LEU A 160 -15.61 -16.37 -16.06
CA LEU A 160 -14.94 -17.66 -16.18
C LEU A 160 -15.89 -18.76 -16.67
N ALA A 161 -17.14 -18.78 -16.21
CA ALA A 161 -18.18 -19.67 -16.70
C ALA A 161 -18.47 -19.42 -18.20
N SER A 162 -18.57 -18.16 -18.62
CA SER A 162 -18.75 -17.77 -20.02
C SER A 162 -17.59 -18.22 -20.91
N VAL A 163 -16.33 -18.02 -20.46
CA VAL A 163 -15.12 -18.46 -21.18
C VAL A 163 -15.05 -19.99 -21.30
N ASN A 164 -15.49 -20.73 -20.29
CA ASN A 164 -15.57 -22.20 -20.36
C ASN A 164 -16.66 -22.65 -21.34
N ALA A 165 -17.87 -22.09 -21.29
CA ALA A 165 -18.94 -22.41 -22.24
C ALA A 165 -18.51 -22.12 -23.71
N PHE A 166 -17.79 -21.01 -23.95
CA PHE A 166 -17.22 -20.72 -25.26
C PHE A 166 -16.15 -21.74 -25.70
N ARG A 167 -15.32 -22.22 -24.77
CA ARG A 167 -14.32 -23.26 -25.04
C ARG A 167 -15.00 -24.58 -25.42
N ASP A 168 -16.02 -24.98 -24.69
CA ASP A 168 -16.76 -26.22 -24.96
C ASP A 168 -17.46 -26.15 -26.31
N ALA A 169 -18.10 -25.02 -26.64
CA ALA A 169 -18.73 -24.77 -27.94
C ALA A 169 -17.73 -24.73 -29.12
N ARG A 170 -16.54 -24.16 -28.91
CA ARG A 170 -15.44 -24.23 -29.89
C ARG A 170 -15.02 -25.68 -30.11
N ASP A 171 -14.90 -26.45 -29.04
CA ASP A 171 -14.42 -27.83 -29.12
C ASP A 171 -15.47 -28.77 -29.70
N THR A 172 -16.78 -28.51 -29.56
CA THR A 172 -17.84 -29.21 -30.30
C THR A 172 -17.77 -28.89 -31.80
N HIS A 173 -17.69 -27.60 -32.17
CA HIS A 173 -17.58 -27.21 -33.57
C HIS A 173 -16.31 -27.71 -34.26
N GLN A 174 -15.18 -27.77 -33.55
CA GLN A 174 -13.95 -28.37 -34.08
C GLN A 174 -14.15 -29.86 -34.40
N ARG A 175 -14.80 -30.62 -33.50
CA ARG A 175 -15.15 -32.04 -33.70
C ARG A 175 -16.13 -32.24 -34.87
N GLU A 176 -17.14 -31.38 -35.00
CA GLU A 176 -18.08 -31.39 -36.13
C GLU A 176 -17.36 -31.14 -37.46
N MET A 177 -16.46 -30.14 -37.51
CA MET A 177 -15.67 -29.82 -38.70
C MET A 177 -14.69 -30.93 -39.09
N GLU A 178 -14.12 -31.65 -38.11
CA GLU A 178 -13.27 -32.82 -38.36
C GLU A 178 -14.08 -34.02 -38.85
N ALA A 179 -15.28 -34.26 -38.29
CA ALA A 179 -16.19 -35.29 -38.75
C ALA A 179 -16.68 -35.04 -40.19
N LEU A 180 -17.05 -33.81 -40.54
CA LEU A 180 -17.45 -33.42 -41.89
C LEU A 180 -16.31 -33.56 -42.90
N LYS A 181 -15.08 -33.15 -42.54
CA LYS A 181 -13.89 -33.35 -43.39
C LYS A 181 -13.62 -34.84 -43.64
N LYS A 182 -13.76 -35.68 -42.63
CA LYS A 182 -13.59 -37.13 -42.77
C LYS A 182 -14.67 -37.72 -43.70
N ALA A 183 -15.95 -37.40 -43.46
CA ALA A 183 -17.05 -37.87 -44.30
C ALA A 183 -16.88 -37.45 -45.77
N TYR A 184 -16.45 -36.21 -46.03
CA TYR A 184 -16.16 -35.73 -47.38
C TYR A 184 -15.01 -36.51 -48.05
N ALA A 185 -13.94 -36.83 -47.31
CA ALA A 185 -12.84 -37.64 -47.83
C ALA A 185 -13.26 -39.09 -48.09
N ASP A 186 -14.09 -39.68 -47.22
CA ASP A 186 -14.65 -41.02 -47.40
C ASP A 186 -15.55 -41.09 -48.65
N GLU A 187 -16.43 -40.10 -48.86
CA GLU A 187 -17.25 -39.96 -50.08
C GLU A 187 -16.40 -39.77 -51.35
N GLN A 188 -15.36 -38.92 -51.30
CA GLN A 188 -14.45 -38.74 -52.43
C GLN A 188 -13.73 -40.05 -52.80
N ASN A 189 -13.35 -40.85 -51.81
CA ASN A 189 -12.76 -42.17 -52.00
C ASN A 189 -13.76 -43.18 -52.57
N ASN A 190 -15.03 -43.14 -52.15
CA ASN A 190 -16.09 -43.98 -52.70
C ASN A 190 -16.34 -43.67 -54.18
N HIS A 191 -16.58 -42.39 -54.50
CA HIS A 191 -16.76 -41.93 -55.88
C HIS A 191 -15.57 -42.32 -56.79
N ALA A 192 -14.33 -42.26 -56.28
CA ALA A 192 -13.15 -42.70 -57.02
C ALA A 192 -13.16 -44.21 -57.33
N ARG A 193 -13.56 -45.05 -56.37
CA ARG A 193 -13.71 -46.51 -56.56
C ARG A 193 -14.82 -46.83 -57.55
N ASP A 194 -15.95 -46.16 -57.45
CA ASP A 194 -17.10 -46.36 -58.34
C ASP A 194 -16.77 -45.94 -59.77
N SER A 195 -16.09 -44.80 -59.93
CA SER A 195 -15.59 -44.32 -61.23
C SER A 195 -14.58 -45.28 -61.85
N GLN A 196 -13.69 -45.87 -61.04
CA GLN A 196 -12.74 -46.88 -61.51
C GLN A 196 -13.46 -48.17 -61.93
N THR A 197 -14.43 -48.62 -61.14
CA THR A 197 -15.22 -49.84 -61.39
C THR A 197 -16.03 -49.73 -62.68
N LEU A 198 -16.75 -48.62 -62.86
CA LEU A 198 -17.51 -48.35 -64.08
C LEU A 198 -16.59 -48.26 -65.31
N ARG A 199 -15.41 -47.64 -65.18
CA ARG A 199 -14.43 -47.55 -66.27
C ARG A 199 -13.87 -48.94 -66.67
N LEU A 200 -13.68 -49.85 -65.71
CA LEU A 200 -13.27 -51.22 -66.00
C LEU A 200 -14.38 -51.98 -66.73
N GLN A 201 -15.62 -51.94 -66.23
CA GLN A 201 -16.79 -52.55 -66.88
C GLN A 201 -16.99 -52.05 -68.33
N LEU A 202 -16.93 -50.74 -68.55
CA LEU A 202 -17.02 -50.15 -69.91
C LEU A 202 -15.85 -50.56 -70.80
N MET A 203 -14.66 -50.76 -70.24
CA MET A 203 -13.51 -51.25 -71.00
C MET A 203 -13.66 -52.73 -71.38
N GLU A 204 -14.17 -53.56 -70.46
CA GLU A 204 -14.46 -54.98 -70.67
C GLU A 204 -15.54 -55.17 -71.75
N GLU A 205 -16.68 -54.49 -71.64
CA GLU A 205 -17.75 -54.51 -72.64
C GLU A 205 -17.25 -54.05 -74.03
N ARG A 206 -16.50 -52.95 -74.09
CA ARG A 206 -15.91 -52.45 -75.35
C ARG A 206 -14.91 -53.43 -75.96
N VAL A 207 -14.13 -54.14 -75.14
CA VAL A 207 -13.22 -55.19 -75.62
C VAL A 207 -14.01 -56.40 -76.12
N ARG A 208 -15.08 -56.80 -75.43
CA ARG A 208 -15.98 -57.89 -75.88
C ARG A 208 -16.59 -57.58 -77.24
N ILE A 209 -17.20 -56.40 -77.39
CA ILE A 209 -17.85 -55.95 -78.64
C ILE A 209 -16.83 -55.94 -79.80
N LYS A 210 -15.62 -55.39 -79.58
CA LYS A 210 -14.58 -55.38 -80.62
C LYS A 210 -14.07 -56.77 -81.01
N ALA A 211 -14.01 -57.71 -80.07
CA ALA A 211 -13.64 -59.09 -80.37
C ALA A 211 -14.74 -59.82 -81.18
N GLU A 212 -16.01 -59.55 -80.87
CA GLU A 212 -17.16 -60.05 -81.63
C GLU A 212 -17.19 -59.45 -83.06
N GLU A 213 -17.00 -58.14 -83.20
CA GLU A 213 -16.88 -57.42 -84.47
C GLU A 213 -15.73 -57.96 -85.34
N GLN A 214 -14.52 -58.07 -84.78
CA GLN A 214 -13.36 -58.63 -85.50
C GLN A 214 -13.62 -60.06 -85.98
N ARG A 215 -14.29 -60.89 -85.18
CA ARG A 215 -14.64 -62.27 -85.56
C ARG A 215 -15.69 -62.32 -86.67
N LEU A 216 -16.61 -61.36 -86.73
CA LEU A 216 -17.56 -61.22 -87.84
C LEU A 216 -16.87 -60.74 -89.11
N LEU A 217 -15.99 -59.74 -89.02
CA LEU A 217 -15.18 -59.24 -90.14
C LEU A 217 -14.28 -60.34 -90.72
N GLN A 218 -13.57 -61.09 -89.89
CA GLN A 218 -12.71 -62.21 -90.35
C GLN A 218 -13.49 -63.24 -91.17
N ARG A 219 -14.67 -63.66 -90.70
CA ARG A 219 -15.56 -64.58 -91.44
C ARG A 219 -16.00 -63.99 -92.78
N HIS A 220 -16.41 -62.72 -92.78
CA HIS A 220 -16.85 -62.06 -94.01
C HIS A 220 -15.70 -61.91 -95.02
N GLU A 221 -14.51 -61.53 -94.57
CA GLU A 221 -13.32 -61.49 -95.41
C GLU A 221 -12.93 -62.88 -95.93
N GLU A 222 -13.02 -63.94 -95.12
CA GLU A 222 -12.81 -65.32 -95.56
C GLU A 222 -13.81 -65.72 -96.66
N ASP A 223 -15.10 -65.45 -96.49
CA ASP A 223 -16.13 -65.72 -97.50
C ASP A 223 -15.89 -64.95 -98.80
N VAL A 224 -15.54 -63.65 -98.71
CA VAL A 224 -15.21 -62.81 -99.86
C VAL A 224 -13.94 -63.28 -100.55
N ARG A 225 -12.86 -63.60 -99.81
CA ARG A 225 -11.61 -64.16 -100.36
C ARG A 225 -11.87 -65.51 -101.05
N ASN A 226 -12.66 -66.38 -100.42
CA ASN A 226 -13.05 -67.68 -100.98
C ASN A 226 -13.89 -67.54 -102.27
N LEU A 227 -14.73 -66.51 -102.38
CA LEU A 227 -15.49 -66.21 -103.60
C LEU A 227 -14.59 -65.61 -104.69
N ALA A 228 -13.72 -64.66 -104.31
CA ALA A 228 -12.78 -64.01 -105.22
C ALA A 228 -11.81 -65.02 -105.86
N LEU A 229 -11.20 -65.91 -105.08
CA LEU A 229 -10.30 -66.95 -105.57
C LEU A 229 -10.96 -67.92 -106.58
N LYS A 230 -12.28 -68.16 -106.44
CA LYS A 230 -13.06 -69.00 -107.38
C LYS A 230 -13.36 -68.30 -108.70
N LEU A 231 -13.39 -66.96 -108.72
CA LEU A 231 -13.80 -66.16 -109.88
C LEU A 231 -12.62 -65.51 -110.62
N LEU A 232 -11.51 -65.25 -109.93
CA LEU A 232 -10.35 -64.55 -110.48
C LEU A 232 -9.38 -65.50 -111.19
N GLY A 233 -8.97 -65.12 -112.41
CA GLY A 233 -7.93 -65.79 -113.18
C GLY A 233 -6.53 -65.59 -112.62
N GLN A 234 -5.54 -66.29 -113.17
CA GLN A 234 -4.17 -66.29 -112.64
C GLN A 234 -3.53 -64.89 -112.60
N LYS A 235 -3.54 -64.15 -113.72
CA LYS A 235 -2.96 -62.80 -113.80
C LYS A 235 -3.57 -61.80 -112.80
N THR A 236 -4.85 -61.93 -112.47
CA THR A 236 -5.48 -61.09 -111.45
C THR A 236 -4.99 -61.41 -110.05
N ARG A 237 -4.67 -62.68 -109.75
CA ARG A 237 -4.11 -63.07 -108.44
C ARG A 237 -2.70 -62.53 -108.23
N GLU A 238 -1.87 -62.54 -109.28
CA GLU A 238 -0.51 -61.96 -109.24
C GLU A 238 -0.58 -60.44 -108.91
N VAL A 239 -1.52 -59.71 -109.54
CA VAL A 239 -1.78 -58.29 -109.22
C VAL A 239 -2.34 -58.11 -107.80
N ASP A 240 -3.19 -59.01 -107.31
CA ASP A 240 -3.69 -58.96 -105.93
C ASP A 240 -2.59 -59.23 -104.89
N GLU A 241 -1.60 -60.08 -105.20
CA GLU A 241 -0.42 -60.33 -104.37
C GLU A 241 0.52 -59.11 -104.32
N GLU A 242 0.79 -58.47 -105.46
CA GLU A 242 1.54 -57.19 -105.51
C GLU A 242 0.82 -56.08 -104.72
N ASN A 243 -0.51 -55.98 -104.87
CA ASN A 243 -1.32 -55.03 -104.10
C ASN A 243 -1.28 -55.29 -102.59
N GLN A 244 -1.22 -56.56 -102.15
CA GLN A 244 -1.04 -56.91 -100.73
C GLN A 244 0.33 -56.50 -100.20
N GLN A 245 1.40 -56.66 -100.99
CA GLN A 245 2.75 -56.21 -100.60
C GLN A 245 2.79 -54.68 -100.45
N LEU A 246 2.29 -53.94 -101.45
CA LEU A 246 2.19 -52.47 -101.40
C LEU A 246 1.30 -51.98 -100.23
N LEU A 247 0.24 -52.74 -99.88
CA LEU A 247 -0.58 -52.44 -98.72
C LEU A 247 0.17 -52.68 -97.40
N GLY A 248 1.00 -53.72 -97.32
CA GLY A 248 1.90 -53.98 -96.20
C GLY A 248 2.92 -52.85 -96.00
N GLU A 249 3.60 -52.43 -97.06
CA GLU A 249 4.53 -51.28 -97.03
C GLU A 249 3.82 -49.99 -96.63
N LYS A 250 2.63 -49.72 -97.18
CA LYS A 250 1.80 -48.57 -96.82
C LYS A 250 1.42 -48.58 -95.33
N LEU A 251 1.06 -49.73 -94.77
CA LEU A 251 0.76 -49.87 -93.33
C LEU A 251 1.99 -49.63 -92.46
N PHE A 252 3.16 -50.14 -92.87
CA PHE A 252 4.43 -49.90 -92.19
C PHE A 252 4.79 -48.40 -92.16
N LEU A 253 4.80 -47.74 -93.33
CA LEU A 253 5.08 -46.31 -93.46
C LEU A 253 4.05 -45.44 -92.73
N TRP A 254 2.78 -45.87 -92.68
CA TRP A 254 1.75 -45.19 -91.89
C TRP A 254 2.01 -45.33 -90.37
N GLY A 255 2.51 -46.49 -89.93
CA GLY A 255 2.97 -46.73 -88.57
C GLY A 255 4.10 -45.78 -88.17
N ASP A 256 5.15 -45.69 -88.99
CA ASP A 256 6.27 -44.77 -88.77
C ASP A 256 5.82 -43.30 -88.76
N ALA A 257 4.98 -42.90 -89.72
CA ALA A 257 4.43 -41.55 -89.77
C ALA A 257 3.54 -41.22 -88.55
N LYS A 258 2.83 -42.21 -87.99
CA LYS A 258 2.05 -42.06 -86.76
C LYS A 258 2.96 -41.93 -85.53
N ALA A 259 3.98 -42.79 -85.41
CA ALA A 259 4.95 -42.73 -84.32
C ALA A 259 5.71 -41.38 -84.31
N ALA A 260 6.10 -40.87 -85.49
CA ALA A 260 6.73 -39.56 -85.62
C ALA A 260 5.81 -38.41 -85.18
N ARG A 261 4.50 -38.48 -85.48
CA ARG A 261 3.51 -37.49 -84.99
C ARG A 261 3.32 -37.58 -83.47
N GLU A 262 3.19 -38.79 -82.92
CA GLU A 262 3.06 -38.99 -81.47
C GLU A 262 4.29 -38.46 -80.72
N GLN A 263 5.49 -38.65 -81.26
CA GLN A 263 6.72 -38.05 -80.73
C GLN A 263 6.71 -36.52 -80.84
N ALA A 264 6.30 -35.94 -81.98
CA ALA A 264 6.20 -34.49 -82.14
C ALA A 264 5.19 -33.87 -81.16
N GLU A 265 4.04 -34.52 -80.94
CA GLU A 265 3.04 -34.12 -79.95
C GLU A 265 3.55 -34.26 -78.50
N ASN A 266 4.32 -35.32 -78.20
CA ASN A 266 4.98 -35.49 -76.89
C ASN A 266 5.94 -34.30 -76.62
N VAL A 267 6.85 -34.02 -77.56
CA VAL A 267 7.80 -32.90 -77.46
C VAL A 267 7.07 -31.55 -77.39
N GLN A 268 5.97 -31.38 -78.11
CA GLN A 268 5.14 -30.17 -78.02
C GLN A 268 4.48 -30.01 -76.64
N ARG A 269 3.96 -31.11 -76.06
CA ARG A 269 3.40 -31.11 -74.69
C ARG A 269 4.47 -30.78 -73.65
N GLU A 270 5.63 -31.43 -73.73
CA GLU A 270 6.79 -31.12 -72.86
C GLU A 270 7.23 -29.64 -73.01
N ASN A 271 7.26 -29.10 -74.23
CA ASN A 271 7.63 -27.70 -74.45
C ASN A 271 6.60 -26.73 -73.81
N ILE A 272 5.30 -27.06 -73.86
CA ILE A 272 4.25 -26.29 -73.20
C ILE A 272 4.39 -26.37 -71.67
N GLU A 273 4.68 -27.55 -71.12
CA GLU A 273 4.91 -27.75 -69.69
C GLU A 273 6.15 -27.00 -69.18
N LEU A 274 7.27 -27.07 -69.91
CA LEU A 274 8.50 -26.32 -69.62
C LEU A 274 8.29 -24.80 -69.71
N ARG A 275 7.47 -24.31 -70.65
CA ARG A 275 7.09 -22.88 -70.70
C ARG A 275 6.26 -22.47 -69.49
N ARG A 276 5.32 -23.32 -69.05
CA ARG A 276 4.49 -23.09 -67.86
C ARG A 276 5.34 -23.09 -66.59
N SER A 277 6.23 -24.07 -66.41
CA SER A 277 7.12 -24.12 -65.24
C SER A 277 8.10 -22.96 -65.21
N ALA A 278 8.68 -22.56 -66.35
CA ALA A 278 9.52 -21.36 -66.45
C ALA A 278 8.75 -20.07 -66.13
N ALA A 279 7.49 -19.94 -66.53
CA ALA A 279 6.65 -18.79 -66.18
C ALA A 279 6.35 -18.74 -64.67
N LEU A 280 6.02 -19.89 -64.05
CA LEU A 280 5.82 -20.00 -62.61
C LEU A 280 7.09 -19.68 -61.81
N ALA A 281 8.26 -20.16 -62.26
CA ALA A 281 9.55 -19.85 -61.63
C ALA A 281 9.83 -18.33 -61.64
N ARG A 282 9.66 -17.66 -62.79
CA ARG A 282 9.81 -16.19 -62.89
C ARG A 282 8.83 -15.44 -61.98
N SER A 283 7.59 -15.93 -61.85
CA SER A 283 6.61 -15.34 -60.94
C SER A 283 7.04 -15.47 -59.48
N ALA A 284 7.55 -16.63 -59.08
CA ALA A 284 8.07 -16.85 -57.73
C ALA A 284 9.30 -15.97 -57.44
N GLU A 285 10.24 -15.85 -58.38
CA GLU A 285 11.40 -14.94 -58.28
C GLU A 285 10.97 -13.47 -58.13
N ALA A 286 9.96 -13.03 -58.88
CA ALA A 286 9.38 -11.70 -58.75
C ALA A 286 8.73 -11.47 -57.37
N GLU A 287 8.02 -12.47 -56.81
CA GLU A 287 7.47 -12.37 -55.47
C GLU A 287 8.54 -12.39 -54.37
N TYR A 288 9.58 -13.23 -54.48
CA TYR A 288 10.69 -13.26 -53.53
C TYR A 288 11.48 -11.95 -53.53
N THR A 289 11.76 -11.38 -54.71
CA THR A 289 12.46 -10.09 -54.82
C THR A 289 11.59 -8.93 -54.29
N ALA A 290 10.28 -8.93 -54.57
CA ALA A 290 9.35 -7.97 -54.00
C ALA A 290 9.22 -8.10 -52.47
N GLY A 291 9.16 -9.32 -51.94
CA GLY A 291 9.13 -9.61 -50.51
C GLY A 291 10.41 -9.18 -49.79
N ALA A 292 11.58 -9.44 -50.40
CA ALA A 292 12.87 -8.96 -49.91
C ALA A 292 12.94 -7.43 -49.90
N ALA A 293 12.38 -6.75 -50.91
CA ALA A 293 12.30 -5.30 -50.94
C ALA A 293 11.40 -4.72 -49.83
N ARG A 294 10.27 -5.37 -49.49
CA ARG A 294 9.42 -5.00 -48.35
C ARG A 294 10.17 -5.13 -47.02
N LYS A 295 10.76 -6.30 -46.75
CA LYS A 295 11.58 -6.55 -45.54
C LYS A 295 12.74 -5.57 -45.41
N ARG A 296 13.38 -5.17 -46.51
CA ARG A 296 14.43 -4.13 -46.50
C ARG A 296 13.91 -2.74 -46.12
N ARG A 297 12.66 -2.39 -46.45
CA ARG A 297 12.03 -1.13 -46.02
C ARG A 297 11.65 -1.18 -44.54
N GLU A 298 11.07 -2.29 -44.09
CA GLU A 298 10.76 -2.54 -42.67
C GLU A 298 12.03 -2.47 -41.80
N MET A 299 13.12 -3.11 -42.21
CA MET A 299 14.42 -3.02 -41.52
C MET A 299 15.02 -1.61 -41.53
N LYS A 300 14.72 -0.76 -42.52
CA LYS A 300 15.15 0.65 -42.50
C LYS A 300 14.33 1.45 -41.49
N LEU A 301 13.01 1.36 -41.55
CA LEU A 301 12.10 2.04 -40.61
C LEU A 301 12.38 1.63 -39.15
N LEU A 302 12.65 0.35 -38.88
CA LEU A 302 13.02 -0.11 -37.55
C LEU A 302 14.39 0.42 -37.10
N LYS A 303 15.36 0.59 -38.00
CA LYS A 303 16.65 1.22 -37.69
C LYS A 303 16.51 2.71 -37.39
N GLU A 304 15.74 3.43 -38.20
CA GLU A 304 15.41 4.84 -37.98
C GLU A 304 14.66 5.04 -36.63
N GLN A 305 13.78 4.09 -36.27
CA GLN A 305 13.12 4.08 -34.95
C GLN A 305 14.11 3.82 -33.81
N ILE A 306 15.01 2.85 -33.94
CA ILE A 306 16.07 2.59 -32.94
C ILE A 306 16.94 3.84 -32.76
N GLU A 307 17.45 4.41 -33.85
CA GLU A 307 18.28 5.62 -33.86
C GLU A 307 17.59 6.81 -33.17
N THR A 308 16.32 7.08 -33.49
CA THR A 308 15.56 8.15 -32.80
C THR A 308 15.33 7.85 -31.31
N THR A 309 15.15 6.59 -30.91
CA THR A 309 15.05 6.23 -29.48
C THR A 309 16.38 6.33 -28.73
N GLU A 310 17.49 5.98 -29.39
CA GLU A 310 18.85 6.14 -28.85
C GLU A 310 19.22 7.62 -28.69
N GLU A 311 18.92 8.47 -29.68
CA GLU A 311 19.06 9.93 -29.55
C GLU A 311 18.25 10.50 -28.39
N ASN A 312 17.00 10.06 -28.22
CA ASN A 312 16.14 10.53 -27.14
C ASN A 312 16.64 10.07 -25.78
N LEU A 313 17.16 8.84 -25.67
CA LEU A 313 17.79 8.34 -24.46
C LEU A 313 19.08 9.12 -24.13
N ASN A 314 19.93 9.39 -25.12
CA ASN A 314 21.16 10.17 -24.94
C ASN A 314 20.85 11.59 -24.45
N LYS A 315 19.87 12.27 -25.04
CA LYS A 315 19.39 13.60 -24.57
C LYS A 315 18.92 13.54 -23.11
N VAL A 316 18.19 12.49 -22.72
CA VAL A 316 17.75 12.29 -21.32
C VAL A 316 18.93 12.04 -20.38
N VAL A 317 19.92 11.24 -20.79
CA VAL A 317 21.15 11.00 -20.01
C VAL A 317 21.94 12.29 -19.82
N GLU A 318 22.16 13.07 -20.89
CA GLU A 318 22.81 14.39 -20.83
C GLU A 318 22.08 15.33 -19.86
N ASP A 319 20.75 15.37 -19.92
CA ASP A 319 19.89 16.15 -19.00
C ASP A 319 20.08 15.72 -17.53
N TYR A 320 20.15 14.41 -17.27
CA TYR A 320 20.39 13.88 -15.92
C TYR A 320 21.80 14.18 -15.43
N GLU A 321 22.83 14.05 -16.28
CA GLU A 321 24.20 14.40 -15.93
C GLU A 321 24.34 15.90 -15.63
N GLN A 322 23.71 16.78 -16.42
CA GLN A 322 23.67 18.22 -16.15
C GLN A 322 22.99 18.55 -14.82
N ARG A 323 21.87 17.90 -14.50
CA ARG A 323 21.17 18.05 -13.21
C ARG A 323 22.04 17.57 -12.05
N LEU A 324 22.71 16.42 -12.20
CA LEU A 324 23.62 15.88 -11.19
C LEU A 324 24.84 16.79 -10.97
N GLN A 325 25.44 17.32 -12.04
CA GLN A 325 26.51 18.31 -11.95
C GLN A 325 26.06 19.60 -11.27
N LYS A 326 24.83 20.06 -11.53
CA LYS A 326 24.25 21.24 -10.87
C LYS A 326 24.08 21.01 -9.38
N GLN A 327 23.48 19.88 -8.97
CA GLN A 327 23.35 19.51 -7.56
C GLN A 327 24.73 19.35 -6.88
N ALA A 328 25.71 18.73 -7.54
CA ALA A 328 27.07 18.61 -7.03
C ALA A 328 27.73 19.99 -6.81
N LYS A 329 27.52 20.96 -7.71
CA LYS A 329 27.98 22.36 -7.55
C LYS A 329 27.28 23.05 -6.37
N GLU A 330 25.96 22.92 -6.26
CA GLU A 330 25.14 23.48 -5.18
C GLU A 330 25.57 22.93 -3.80
N HIS A 331 25.69 21.60 -3.66
CA HIS A 331 26.19 20.96 -2.44
C HIS A 331 27.64 21.36 -2.14
N ALA A 332 28.52 21.47 -3.15
CA ALA A 332 29.88 21.96 -2.94
C ALA A 332 29.92 23.43 -2.48
N THR A 333 28.99 24.28 -2.92
CA THR A 333 28.87 25.65 -2.39
C THR A 333 28.34 25.68 -0.95
N ALA A 334 27.32 24.90 -0.63
CA ALA A 334 26.78 24.80 0.74
C ALA A 334 27.82 24.26 1.74
N LEU A 335 28.59 23.24 1.36
CA LEU A 335 29.68 22.70 2.20
C LEU A 335 30.81 23.73 2.44
N ARG A 336 31.10 24.59 1.47
CA ARG A 336 32.05 25.71 1.66
C ARG A 336 31.49 26.78 2.61
N GLN A 337 30.21 27.14 2.49
CA GLN A 337 29.54 28.10 3.39
C GLN A 337 29.52 27.57 4.83
N LEU A 338 29.00 26.35 5.05
CA LEU A 338 28.98 25.71 6.37
C LEU A 338 30.40 25.56 6.96
N THR A 339 31.40 25.33 6.11
CA THR A 339 32.81 25.30 6.54
C THR A 339 33.27 26.67 7.05
N GLN A 340 33.01 27.74 6.29
CA GLN A 340 33.34 29.11 6.67
C GLN A 340 32.62 29.55 7.96
N GLU A 341 31.34 29.21 8.11
CA GLU A 341 30.56 29.48 9.33
C GLU A 341 31.14 28.75 10.54
N ARG A 342 31.44 27.45 10.39
CA ARG A 342 32.08 26.63 11.43
C ARG A 342 33.45 27.18 11.84
N ASP A 343 34.25 27.64 10.89
CA ASP A 343 35.57 28.23 11.18
C ASP A 343 35.45 29.63 11.79
N ALA A 344 34.50 30.46 11.36
CA ALA A 344 34.20 31.76 11.96
C ALA A 344 33.66 31.64 13.40
N ALA A 345 32.78 30.66 13.65
CA ALA A 345 32.29 30.31 14.97
C ALA A 345 33.44 29.83 15.88
N LYS A 346 34.32 28.94 15.38
CA LYS A 346 35.51 28.49 16.10
C LYS A 346 36.45 29.66 16.44
N CYS A 347 36.76 30.53 15.48
CA CYS A 347 37.57 31.73 15.70
C CYS A 347 36.95 32.72 16.69
N SER A 348 35.61 32.74 16.82
CA SER A 348 34.90 33.55 17.81
C SER A 348 34.93 32.91 19.20
N ALA A 349 34.72 31.60 19.29
CA ALA A 349 34.86 30.83 20.53
C ALA A 349 36.29 30.92 21.08
N GLU A 350 37.32 30.78 20.24
CA GLU A 350 38.72 30.96 20.66
C GLU A 350 39.01 32.37 21.20
N ARG A 351 38.39 33.42 20.62
CA ARG A 351 38.49 34.79 21.16
C ARG A 351 37.87 34.88 22.55
N PHE A 352 36.65 34.39 22.74
CA PHE A 352 36.00 34.36 24.05
C PHE A 352 36.77 33.53 25.09
N CYS A 353 37.36 32.39 24.70
CA CYS A 353 38.23 31.62 25.60
C CYS A 353 39.46 32.43 26.05
N ARG A 354 40.11 33.17 25.14
CA ARG A 354 41.24 34.06 25.47
C ARG A 354 40.81 35.20 26.41
N GLU A 355 39.63 35.77 26.21
CA GLU A 355 39.06 36.80 27.08
C GLU A 355 38.68 36.28 28.47
N LEU A 356 38.07 35.08 28.56
CA LEU A 356 37.78 34.41 29.83
C LEU A 356 39.06 34.09 30.63
N VAL A 357 40.15 33.69 29.96
CA VAL A 357 41.46 33.49 30.61
C VAL A 357 42.01 34.83 31.13
N LYS A 358 41.90 35.91 30.36
CA LYS A 358 42.27 37.27 30.84
C LYS A 358 41.43 37.67 32.05
N LEU A 359 40.10 37.54 32.00
CA LEU A 359 39.19 37.84 33.11
C LEU A 359 39.53 37.02 34.37
N ARG A 360 39.78 35.71 34.24
CA ARG A 360 40.21 34.86 35.37
C ARG A 360 41.53 35.32 35.98
N SER A 361 42.52 35.70 35.17
CA SER A 361 43.80 36.22 35.69
C SER A 361 43.65 37.60 36.34
N LEU A 362 42.73 38.45 35.87
CA LEU A 362 42.40 39.72 36.51
C LEU A 362 41.65 39.50 37.84
N SER A 363 40.66 38.60 37.88
CA SER A 363 39.94 38.29 39.12
C SER A 363 40.85 37.62 40.14
N GLN A 364 41.78 36.75 39.70
CA GLN A 364 42.83 36.20 40.55
C GLN A 364 43.68 37.31 41.16
N LYS A 365 44.20 38.24 40.34
CA LYS A 365 44.97 39.41 40.84
C LYS A 365 44.16 40.29 41.79
N MET A 366 42.87 40.49 41.55
CA MET A 366 42.01 41.24 42.48
C MET A 366 41.82 40.52 43.82
N VAL A 367 41.68 39.19 43.80
CA VAL A 367 41.64 38.38 45.03
C VAL A 367 43.00 38.43 45.74
N GLU A 368 44.12 38.27 45.03
CA GLU A 368 45.47 38.40 45.60
C GLU A 368 45.68 39.76 46.26
N ARG A 369 45.37 40.88 45.58
CA ARG A 369 45.43 42.24 46.16
C ARG A 369 44.49 42.43 47.35
N ARG A 370 43.32 41.80 47.32
CA ARG A 370 42.38 41.81 48.46
C ARG A 370 42.96 41.02 49.64
N THR A 371 43.56 39.86 49.41
CA THR A 371 44.22 39.06 50.45
C THR A 371 45.44 39.79 51.01
N GLU A 372 46.24 40.48 50.20
CA GLU A 372 47.31 41.38 50.65
C GLU A 372 46.78 42.50 51.56
N LEU A 373 45.67 43.15 51.19
CA LEU A 373 45.02 44.17 52.02
C LEU A 373 44.44 43.60 53.31
N GLU A 374 43.76 42.44 53.25
CA GLU A 374 43.23 41.74 54.42
C GLU A 374 44.36 41.35 55.38
N MET A 375 45.48 40.81 54.85
CA MET A 375 46.70 40.53 55.64
C MET A 375 47.28 41.81 56.26
N PHE A 376 47.40 42.90 55.49
CA PHE A 376 47.85 44.19 56.03
C PHE A 376 46.95 44.69 57.16
N PHE A 377 45.62 44.58 57.03
CA PHE A 377 44.69 44.91 58.11
C PHE A 377 44.83 43.98 59.32
N TYR A 378 45.04 42.66 59.12
CA TYR A 378 45.32 41.74 60.21
C TYR A 378 46.64 42.07 60.93
N ASP A 379 47.70 42.41 60.19
CA ASP A 379 49.00 42.80 60.74
C ASP A 379 48.94 44.15 61.48
N ALA A 380 48.21 45.13 60.94
CA ALA A 380 47.95 46.41 61.59
C ALA A 380 47.13 46.22 62.87
N LEU A 381 46.07 45.39 62.84
CA LEU A 381 45.30 45.03 64.04
C LEU A 381 46.14 44.24 65.06
N ALA A 382 47.04 43.36 64.61
CA ALA A 382 47.98 42.66 65.48
C ALA A 382 49.01 43.62 66.08
N HIS A 383 49.47 44.63 65.33
CA HIS A 383 50.31 45.70 65.85
C HIS A 383 49.57 46.54 66.90
N VAL A 384 48.34 47.00 66.63
CA VAL A 384 47.52 47.74 67.60
C VAL A 384 47.20 46.89 68.82
N ARG A 385 47.01 45.57 68.69
CA ARG A 385 46.85 44.65 69.85
C ARG A 385 48.15 44.51 70.66
N ARG A 386 49.31 44.39 70.00
CA ARG A 386 50.63 44.39 70.66
C ARG A 386 50.89 45.71 71.37
N GLU A 387 50.60 46.83 70.70
CA GLU A 387 50.74 48.16 71.24
C GLU A 387 49.76 48.40 72.40
N LYS A 388 48.49 47.96 72.32
CA LYS A 388 47.55 47.94 73.46
C LYS A 388 48.04 47.07 74.62
N LEU A 389 48.70 45.94 74.34
CA LEU A 389 49.33 45.10 75.36
C LEU A 389 50.56 45.77 75.99
N GLU A 390 51.33 46.52 75.20
CA GLU A 390 52.49 47.29 75.67
C GLU A 390 52.09 48.60 76.37
N GLU A 391 51.00 49.23 75.96
CA GLU A 391 50.36 50.38 76.58
C GLU A 391 49.69 49.96 77.89
N ASN A 392 49.04 48.79 77.94
CA ASN A 392 48.66 48.16 79.20
C ASN A 392 49.89 47.81 80.07
N ARG A 393 51.03 47.38 79.50
CA ARG A 393 52.28 47.16 80.26
C ARG A 393 52.98 48.45 80.71
N ARG A 394 52.77 49.59 80.01
CA ARG A 394 53.31 50.91 80.36
C ARG A 394 52.39 51.68 81.31
N GLY A 395 51.07 51.49 81.20
CA GLY A 395 50.05 52.04 82.10
C GLY A 395 49.87 51.25 83.40
N ALA A 396 50.14 49.94 83.42
CA ALA A 396 50.06 49.11 84.63
C ALA A 396 51.36 49.10 85.46
N ARG A 397 51.84 50.29 85.86
CA ARG A 397 52.84 50.45 86.94
C ARG A 397 52.46 51.48 88.01
N SER A 398 51.16 51.68 88.26
CA SER A 398 50.57 52.30 89.46
C SER A 398 49.05 52.25 89.26
N THR A 399 48.23 51.39 89.85
CA THR A 399 48.14 50.67 91.13
C THR A 399 47.43 49.32 90.82
N GLY A 400 47.24 48.28 91.63
CA GLY A 400 47.24 48.08 93.08
C GLY A 400 46.10 47.09 93.39
N TYR A 401 46.42 45.93 93.96
CA TYR A 401 45.57 45.05 94.79
C TYR A 401 44.08 44.78 94.41
N GLN A 402 43.74 43.52 94.12
CA GLN A 402 43.00 42.63 95.05
C GLN A 402 42.68 41.25 94.42
N HIS A 403 42.39 40.26 95.27
CA HIS A 403 42.01 38.89 94.91
C HIS A 403 40.58 38.75 94.35
N THR A 404 40.32 37.70 93.56
CA THR A 404 39.41 36.59 93.94
C THR A 404 39.51 35.37 92.98
N ASN A 405 39.44 34.17 93.56
CA ASN A 405 39.07 32.90 92.88
C ASN A 405 37.53 32.80 92.80
N PRO A 406 36.91 31.71 92.28
CA PRO A 406 37.28 30.75 91.22
C PRO A 406 36.21 30.77 90.09
N SER A 407 36.21 29.81 89.15
CA SER A 407 35.00 29.03 88.79
C SER A 407 35.22 28.14 87.55
N PHE A 408 34.62 26.94 87.61
CA PHE A 408 34.19 26.15 86.45
C PHE A 408 33.43 27.00 85.41
N PHE A 409 33.58 26.66 84.13
CA PHE A 409 32.47 26.25 83.24
C PHE A 409 33.04 25.69 81.91
N GLN A 410 32.82 24.39 81.65
CA GLN A 410 32.48 23.97 80.28
C GLN A 410 31.08 24.52 79.99
N PRO A 411 30.75 24.91 78.74
CA PRO A 411 29.92 23.98 77.96
C PRO A 411 30.02 24.07 76.41
N THR A 412 29.65 22.94 75.79
CA THR A 412 28.95 22.81 74.48
C THR A 412 29.52 23.41 73.19
N ALA A 413 29.69 22.52 72.21
CA ALA A 413 29.74 22.82 70.78
C ALA A 413 28.38 23.28 70.21
N PRO A 414 28.36 23.90 69.01
CA PRO A 414 27.23 23.85 68.10
C PRO A 414 27.42 22.75 67.04
N ARG A 415 26.60 21.69 67.10
CA ARG A 415 26.29 20.90 65.90
C ARG A 415 25.53 21.81 64.92
N LEU A 416 26.00 21.95 63.69
CA LEU A 416 25.24 22.61 62.61
C LEU A 416 25.02 21.69 61.42
N ARG A 417 23.93 20.91 61.56
CA ARG A 417 23.04 20.38 60.51
C ARG A 417 23.68 19.63 59.33
N LYS A 418 23.67 18.30 59.47
CA LYS A 418 22.94 17.46 58.52
C LYS A 418 21.55 18.08 58.30
N ARG A 419 21.17 18.32 57.05
CA ARG A 419 19.77 18.62 56.66
C ARG A 419 19.31 17.50 55.73
N ASP A 420 19.05 16.34 56.31
CA ASP A 420 18.15 15.38 55.69
C ASP A 420 16.76 16.05 55.70
N GLY A 421 16.14 16.17 54.51
CA GLY A 421 15.04 17.13 54.30
C GLY A 421 14.58 17.14 52.85
N GLU A 422 14.04 15.99 52.44
CA GLU A 422 12.92 15.80 51.51
C GLU A 422 12.68 16.77 50.34
N LEU A 423 12.70 16.16 49.14
CA LEU A 423 11.66 16.29 48.11
C LEU A 423 11.37 17.70 47.56
N LEU A 424 12.04 18.01 46.45
CA LEU A 424 11.29 18.42 45.26
C LEU A 424 11.59 17.44 44.10
N MET A 425 10.58 16.63 43.79
CA MET A 425 10.56 15.70 42.67
C MET A 425 10.38 16.45 41.35
N ILE A 426 11.43 16.52 40.54
CA ILE A 426 11.34 16.52 39.08
C ILE A 426 12.54 15.68 38.62
N GLY A 427 12.42 14.44 38.16
CA GLY A 427 11.24 13.66 37.80
C GLY A 427 11.64 12.76 36.65
N ASP A 428 11.63 11.45 36.86
CA ASP A 428 11.82 10.48 35.77
C ASP A 428 10.72 10.65 34.72
N ARG A 429 11.13 11.00 33.50
CA ARG A 429 10.46 10.88 32.19
C ARG A 429 11.48 11.43 31.19
N GLY A 430 12.06 10.67 30.27
CA GLY A 430 11.50 9.52 29.56
C GLY A 430 11.19 9.95 28.14
N MET A 431 12.17 9.82 27.25
CA MET A 431 12.00 9.64 25.79
C MET A 431 13.16 8.73 25.30
N GLN A 432 13.01 7.60 24.59
CA GLN A 432 11.85 6.87 24.06
C GLN A 432 10.75 7.76 23.46
N LEU A 433 10.82 8.17 22.20
CA LEU A 433 10.85 7.31 21.01
C LEU A 433 11.07 8.24 19.76
N PRO A 434 11.25 7.76 18.50
CA PRO A 434 10.81 6.45 18.01
C PRO A 434 11.85 5.55 17.34
N LEU A 435 11.62 4.25 17.52
CA LEU A 435 11.85 3.23 16.50
C LEU A 435 11.21 3.64 15.18
N THR A 436 11.98 3.66 14.10
CA THR A 436 11.53 3.01 12.86
C THR A 436 12.29 1.68 12.72
N PRO A 437 11.65 0.62 12.18
CA PRO A 437 12.18 -0.74 12.28
C PRO A 437 13.09 -1.15 11.10
N PHE A 438 13.54 -2.41 11.16
CA PHE A 438 14.22 -3.23 10.14
C PHE A 438 15.74 -3.47 10.30
N SER A 439 16.01 -4.55 11.04
CA SER A 439 16.74 -5.74 10.54
C SER A 439 18.20 -5.59 10.07
N ARG A 440 19.12 -6.19 10.85
CA ARG A 440 19.55 -7.58 10.57
C ARG A 440 20.34 -8.22 11.72
N LEU A 441 20.23 -9.56 11.79
CA LEU A 441 21.20 -10.45 12.45
C LEU A 441 22.59 -10.23 11.80
N GLY A 442 23.73 -10.36 12.46
CA GLY A 442 24.01 -10.96 13.76
C GLY A 442 25.00 -12.14 13.62
N GLY A 443 25.98 -12.23 14.53
CA GLY A 443 26.78 -13.43 14.77
C GLY A 443 28.26 -13.43 14.30
N GLY A 444 29.18 -13.70 15.24
CA GLY A 444 30.56 -14.16 15.01
C GLY A 444 31.55 -13.08 14.56
N GLU A 445 32.48 -12.53 15.34
CA GLU A 445 33.23 -13.09 16.48
C GLU A 445 33.98 -14.40 16.19
N SER A 446 35.18 -14.28 15.60
CA SER A 446 36.44 -14.88 16.10
C SER A 446 37.61 -14.30 15.28
N ASN A 447 38.38 -13.38 15.84
CA ASN A 447 39.60 -13.60 16.63
C ASN A 447 40.82 -14.15 15.86
N THR A 448 41.84 -13.28 15.80
CA THR A 448 43.28 -13.59 15.86
C THR A 448 43.88 -14.60 14.87
N LEU A 449 44.72 -14.09 13.95
CA LEU A 449 46.16 -14.35 14.01
C LEU A 449 46.97 -13.29 13.25
N CYS A 450 47.76 -12.48 13.98
CA CYS A 450 48.83 -11.69 13.37
C CYS A 450 50.05 -12.58 13.16
N GLN A 451 50.53 -12.71 11.92
CA GLN A 451 51.97 -12.85 11.64
C GLN A 451 52.36 -12.04 10.40
N SER A 452 53.34 -11.16 10.58
CA SER A 452 53.97 -10.38 9.53
C SER A 452 55.25 -11.07 9.03
N LYS A 453 55.36 -11.21 7.71
CA LYS A 453 56.56 -11.41 6.88
C LYS A 453 56.07 -11.42 5.42
N GLY A 454 56.74 -10.85 4.43
CA GLY A 454 58.04 -10.18 4.46
C GLY A 454 58.78 -10.29 3.13
N THR A 455 58.23 -9.70 2.05
CA THR A 455 58.91 -9.42 0.74
C THR A 455 59.36 -10.66 -0.09
N PRO A 456 59.85 -10.52 -1.35
CA PRO A 456 59.03 -10.22 -2.54
C PRO A 456 59.39 -11.11 -3.78
N PHE A 457 58.99 -10.69 -4.99
CA PHE A 457 59.34 -11.17 -6.36
C PHE A 457 58.39 -12.15 -7.09
N SER A 458 58.46 -12.01 -8.43
CA SER A 458 57.78 -12.69 -9.55
C SER A 458 56.25 -12.54 -9.63
N ASP A 459 55.63 -11.93 -10.65
CA ASP A 459 55.85 -11.84 -12.13
C ASP A 459 55.02 -12.86 -12.93
N GLY A 460 54.39 -12.38 -14.00
CA GLY A 460 53.80 -13.12 -15.13
C GLY A 460 52.72 -14.18 -14.86
N GLY A 461 51.48 -13.95 -15.33
CA GLY A 461 50.51 -15.05 -15.48
C GLY A 461 49.07 -14.66 -15.80
N MET A 462 48.71 -14.62 -17.09
CA MET A 462 47.35 -14.43 -17.62
C MET A 462 46.26 -15.18 -16.83
N GLY A 463 45.27 -14.44 -16.31
CA GLY A 463 44.10 -15.02 -15.66
C GLY A 463 43.04 -15.49 -16.66
N THR A 464 42.92 -16.81 -16.86
CA THR A 464 41.70 -17.42 -17.41
C THR A 464 40.76 -17.78 -16.26
N ASN A 465 39.67 -17.04 -16.12
CA ASN A 465 38.67 -17.26 -15.06
C ASN A 465 37.83 -18.51 -15.33
N THR A 466 38.28 -19.66 -14.84
CA THR A 466 37.47 -20.88 -14.77
C THR A 466 36.77 -20.93 -13.41
N LEU A 467 35.44 -20.81 -13.40
CA LEU A 467 34.64 -20.87 -12.17
C LEU A 467 34.60 -22.30 -11.59
N PRO A 468 34.58 -22.47 -10.25
CA PRO A 468 34.54 -23.78 -9.62
C PRO A 468 33.16 -24.43 -9.74
N LEU A 469 33.15 -25.72 -10.10
CA LEU A 469 31.94 -26.55 -10.09
C LEU A 469 31.50 -26.82 -8.65
N VAL A 470 30.27 -26.42 -8.29
CA VAL A 470 29.65 -26.85 -7.03
C VAL A 470 29.11 -28.26 -7.20
N ALA A 471 29.73 -29.24 -6.54
CA ALA A 471 29.20 -30.59 -6.45
C ALA A 471 28.01 -30.62 -5.48
N LEU A 472 26.79 -30.79 -6.01
CA LEU A 472 25.62 -31.08 -5.20
C LEU A 472 25.43 -32.59 -5.05
N THR A 473 25.25 -33.01 -3.81
CA THR A 473 25.10 -34.42 -3.42
C THR A 473 23.76 -34.98 -3.88
N ARG A 474 23.82 -36.20 -4.42
CA ARG A 474 22.69 -37.04 -4.80
C ARG A 474 21.90 -37.47 -3.56
N SER A 475 20.66 -36.99 -3.42
CA SER A 475 19.69 -37.48 -2.44
C SER A 475 18.34 -37.68 -3.12
N GLU A 476 17.73 -38.83 -2.89
CA GLU A 476 16.50 -39.29 -3.53
C GLU A 476 15.27 -38.52 -3.03
N CYS A 477 14.34 -38.21 -3.93
CA CYS A 477 13.00 -37.72 -3.61
C CYS A 477 12.05 -38.07 -4.77
N ASP A 478 11.33 -39.18 -4.66
CA ASP A 478 10.19 -39.50 -5.52
C ASP A 478 9.03 -38.56 -5.20
N ILE A 479 8.76 -37.57 -6.07
CA ILE A 479 7.50 -36.81 -6.07
C ILE A 479 6.96 -36.77 -7.49
N ALA A 480 5.83 -37.44 -7.70
CA ALA A 480 5.13 -37.44 -8.97
C ALA A 480 4.53 -36.05 -9.28
N GLN A 481 5.00 -35.41 -10.35
CA GLN A 481 4.32 -34.27 -10.97
C GLN A 481 4.27 -34.41 -12.49
N GLY A 482 3.05 -34.59 -13.01
CA GLY A 482 2.77 -34.60 -14.44
C GLY A 482 2.80 -33.20 -15.04
N ASN A 483 3.99 -32.63 -15.23
CA ASN A 483 4.16 -31.36 -15.93
C ASN A 483 4.07 -31.57 -17.45
N ARG A 484 2.84 -31.58 -17.99
CA ARG A 484 2.61 -31.43 -19.44
C ARG A 484 2.98 -30.01 -19.87
N LEU A 485 4.22 -29.83 -20.29
CA LEU A 485 4.65 -28.65 -21.04
C LEU A 485 3.76 -28.47 -22.27
N ILE A 486 3.28 -27.25 -22.50
CA ILE A 486 2.56 -26.87 -23.72
C ILE A 486 3.57 -26.93 -24.88
N PRO A 487 3.36 -27.76 -25.92
CA PRO A 487 4.23 -27.75 -27.08
C PRO A 487 4.16 -26.40 -27.79
N ALA A 488 5.30 -25.88 -28.24
CA ALA A 488 5.32 -24.72 -29.10
C ALA A 488 4.47 -24.98 -30.34
N LYS A 489 3.60 -24.03 -30.69
CA LYS A 489 2.66 -24.16 -31.80
C LYS A 489 3.41 -24.10 -33.13
N GLU A 490 3.80 -25.26 -33.64
CA GLU A 490 4.42 -25.38 -34.96
C GLU A 490 3.45 -24.88 -36.04
N TRP A 491 3.80 -23.77 -36.68
CA TRP A 491 3.09 -23.26 -37.84
C TRP A 491 3.55 -24.05 -39.07
N HIS A 492 2.92 -25.20 -39.32
CA HIS A 492 3.09 -25.90 -40.59
C HIS A 492 2.56 -25.04 -41.74
N TYR A 493 3.48 -24.48 -42.53
CA TYR A 493 3.15 -23.91 -43.83
C TYR A 493 2.78 -25.04 -44.79
N GLY A 494 1.50 -25.12 -45.17
CA GLY A 494 1.03 -26.02 -46.22
C GLY A 494 1.65 -25.66 -47.58
N GLY A 495 2.17 -26.66 -48.29
CA GLY A 495 2.89 -26.51 -49.57
C GLY A 495 2.04 -26.12 -50.78
N SER A 496 0.95 -25.37 -50.61
CA SER A 496 0.18 -24.76 -51.69
C SER A 496 -0.12 -23.30 -51.36
N GLY A 497 0.67 -22.40 -51.95
CA GLY A 497 0.62 -20.95 -51.70
C GLY A 497 -0.60 -20.24 -52.29
N VAL A 498 -1.82 -20.62 -51.89
CA VAL A 498 -3.06 -19.94 -52.29
C VAL A 498 -3.99 -19.79 -51.07
N LEU A 499 -4.11 -18.57 -50.55
CA LEU A 499 -5.18 -18.21 -49.60
C LEU A 499 -6.51 -18.10 -50.35
N GLN A 500 -7.21 -19.24 -50.52
CA GLN A 500 -8.58 -19.25 -51.03
C GLN A 500 -9.57 -18.91 -49.90
N THR A 501 -9.87 -17.62 -49.73
CA THR A 501 -11.00 -17.18 -48.89
C THR A 501 -12.32 -17.46 -49.59
N ARG A 502 -12.77 -18.73 -49.58
CA ARG A 502 -14.13 -19.09 -49.97
C ARG A 502 -15.10 -18.73 -48.85
N PHE A 503 -15.74 -17.57 -48.97
CA PHE A 503 -17.04 -17.35 -48.31
C PHE A 503 -18.14 -18.01 -49.17
N PRO A 504 -19.14 -18.67 -48.57
CA PRO A 504 -20.30 -19.16 -49.30
C PRO A 504 -21.22 -17.98 -49.69
N PRO A 505 -21.93 -18.04 -50.83
CA PRO A 505 -22.98 -17.08 -51.13
C PRO A 505 -24.18 -17.33 -50.21
N LEU A 506 -24.54 -16.33 -49.40
CA LEU A 506 -25.82 -16.35 -48.69
C LEU A 506 -26.94 -16.09 -49.70
N ALA A 507 -27.94 -16.97 -49.69
CA ALA A 507 -29.10 -16.90 -50.55
C ALA A 507 -30.01 -15.70 -50.20
N GLU A 508 -30.79 -15.28 -51.19
CA GLU A 508 -31.83 -14.27 -51.05
C GLU A 508 -32.97 -14.79 -50.18
N GLU A 509 -33.45 -14.00 -49.21
CA GLU A 509 -34.85 -14.09 -48.80
C GLU A 509 -35.41 -12.75 -48.30
N SER A 510 -36.23 -12.16 -49.16
CA SER A 510 -37.51 -11.49 -48.92
C SER A 510 -37.73 -10.58 -47.69
N LEU A 511 -37.86 -9.28 -48.02
CA LEU A 511 -39.00 -8.42 -47.68
C LEU A 511 -39.43 -8.30 -46.19
N LEU A 512 -38.95 -7.24 -45.53
CA LEU A 512 -39.78 -6.49 -44.57
C LEU A 512 -39.78 -4.98 -44.87
N THR A 513 -41.01 -4.48 -44.89
CA THR A 513 -41.50 -3.14 -45.19
C THR A 513 -40.92 -2.00 -44.34
N HIS A 514 -40.70 -0.87 -45.01
CA HIS A 514 -40.91 0.52 -44.54
C HIS A 514 -41.18 0.78 -43.04
N SER A 515 -40.28 1.54 -42.38
CA SER A 515 -40.67 2.67 -41.50
C SER A 515 -39.47 3.59 -41.20
N ASP A 516 -39.58 4.84 -41.67
CA ASP A 516 -39.36 6.09 -40.93
C ASP A 516 -38.14 6.24 -40.00
N PHE A 517 -36.97 6.57 -40.58
CA PHE A 517 -35.86 7.23 -39.86
C PHE A 517 -35.41 8.56 -40.50
N SER A 518 -36.27 9.19 -41.30
CA SER A 518 -36.01 10.49 -41.94
C SER A 518 -36.37 11.69 -41.04
N CYS A 519 -35.79 11.76 -39.83
CA CYS A 519 -35.73 13.00 -39.05
C CYS A 519 -34.68 12.94 -37.93
N VAL A 520 -33.41 13.23 -38.26
CA VAL A 520 -32.39 13.61 -37.27
C VAL A 520 -32.05 15.08 -37.51
N PRO A 521 -32.25 15.97 -36.53
CA PRO A 521 -32.01 17.40 -36.72
C PRO A 521 -30.50 17.70 -36.79
N ASN A 522 -30.11 18.54 -37.75
CA ASN A 522 -28.84 19.27 -37.86
C ASN A 522 -27.58 18.50 -37.40
N VAL A 523 -27.05 17.67 -38.30
CA VAL A 523 -25.66 17.20 -38.21
C VAL A 523 -24.72 18.42 -38.27
N PRO A 524 -23.87 18.67 -37.26
CA PRO A 524 -22.91 19.79 -37.29
C PRO A 524 -21.99 19.68 -38.52
N THR A 525 -21.71 20.82 -39.16
CA THR A 525 -20.86 20.81 -40.34
C THR A 525 -19.40 20.63 -39.92
N LEU A 526 -18.55 20.07 -40.79
CA LEU A 526 -17.15 19.76 -40.48
C LEU A 526 -16.33 21.00 -40.02
N LYS A 527 -16.82 22.22 -40.31
CA LYS A 527 -16.22 23.48 -39.87
C LYS A 527 -16.46 23.78 -38.39
N ASP A 528 -17.55 23.28 -37.81
CA ASP A 528 -17.94 23.49 -36.41
C ASP A 528 -17.13 22.62 -35.43
N LEU A 529 -16.37 21.64 -35.95
CA LEU A 529 -15.57 20.69 -35.16
C LEU A 529 -14.09 21.11 -35.01
N GLN A 530 -13.64 22.21 -35.61
CA GLN A 530 -12.22 22.59 -35.65
C GLN A 530 -11.65 23.15 -34.32
N SER A 531 -12.48 23.34 -33.28
CA SER A 531 -12.04 23.88 -31.97
C SER A 531 -12.47 23.06 -30.75
N ILE A 532 -13.02 21.84 -30.93
CA ILE A 532 -13.35 20.97 -29.79
C ILE A 532 -12.09 20.25 -29.33
N GLU A 533 -11.49 20.73 -28.23
CA GLU A 533 -10.38 20.02 -27.61
C GLU A 533 -10.82 18.62 -27.13
N ILE A 534 -10.00 17.61 -27.43
CA ILE A 534 -10.27 16.20 -27.09
C ILE A 534 -10.42 16.01 -25.56
N SER A 535 -9.84 16.90 -24.75
CA SER A 535 -10.04 16.99 -23.30
C SER A 535 -11.52 17.08 -22.90
N GLN A 536 -12.32 17.87 -23.63
CA GLN A 536 -13.70 18.25 -23.25
C GLN A 536 -14.76 17.19 -23.60
N LEU A 537 -14.45 16.24 -24.50
CA LEU A 537 -15.39 15.17 -24.86
C LEU A 537 -15.59 14.19 -23.70
N SER A 538 -16.85 13.80 -23.43
CA SER A 538 -17.14 12.75 -22.45
C SER A 538 -16.56 11.40 -22.91
N TRP A 539 -16.37 10.46 -21.99
CA TRP A 539 -15.86 9.13 -22.35
C TRP A 539 -16.75 8.43 -23.37
N LYS A 540 -18.07 8.60 -23.25
CA LYS A 540 -19.07 8.04 -24.17
C LYS A 540 -18.97 8.63 -25.57
N ASP A 541 -18.62 9.91 -25.69
CA ASP A 541 -18.42 10.57 -26.99
C ASP A 541 -17.07 10.19 -27.61
N LYS A 542 -16.01 10.07 -26.79
CA LYS A 542 -14.69 9.55 -27.21
C LYS A 542 -14.80 8.14 -27.77
N GLU A 543 -15.54 7.27 -27.09
CA GLU A 543 -15.83 5.91 -27.56
C GLU A 543 -16.59 5.92 -28.89
N ARG A 544 -17.61 6.78 -29.03
CA ARG A 544 -18.40 6.90 -30.26
C ARG A 544 -17.59 7.42 -31.45
N VAL A 545 -16.67 8.36 -31.21
CA VAL A 545 -15.70 8.84 -32.21
C VAL A 545 -14.73 7.73 -32.62
N LEU A 546 -14.22 6.94 -31.66
CA LEU A 546 -13.37 5.77 -31.95
C LEU A 546 -14.11 4.70 -32.75
N GLN A 547 -15.35 4.36 -32.39
CA GLN A 547 -16.19 3.42 -33.13
C GLN A 547 -16.44 3.90 -34.57
N LEU A 548 -16.71 5.19 -34.77
CA LEU A 548 -16.85 5.79 -36.11
C LEU A 548 -15.54 5.73 -36.91
N LEU A 549 -14.40 6.04 -36.29
CA LEU A 549 -13.07 5.92 -36.91
C LEU A 549 -12.75 4.49 -37.34
N PHE A 550 -12.98 3.50 -36.47
CA PHE A 550 -12.80 2.09 -36.80
C PHE A 550 -13.72 1.64 -37.94
N LYS A 551 -14.99 2.07 -37.93
CA LYS A 551 -15.94 1.79 -39.01
C LYS A 551 -15.52 2.44 -40.34
N GLN A 552 -14.94 3.64 -40.31
CA GLN A 552 -14.43 4.32 -41.50
C GLN A 552 -13.15 3.68 -42.05
N LEU A 553 -12.24 3.24 -41.17
CA LEU A 553 -11.05 2.47 -41.52
C LEU A 553 -11.42 1.14 -42.17
N GLN A 554 -12.35 0.38 -41.59
CA GLN A 554 -12.87 -0.86 -42.17
C GLN A 554 -13.57 -0.63 -43.52
N GLY A 555 -14.33 0.46 -43.67
CA GLY A 555 -14.99 0.81 -44.93
C GLY A 555 -14.03 1.22 -46.07
N ARG A 556 -12.91 1.88 -45.76
CA ARG A 556 -11.91 2.28 -46.78
C ARG A 556 -11.09 1.13 -47.35
N VAL A 557 -10.87 0.05 -46.58
CA VAL A 557 -10.09 -1.11 -47.07
C VAL A 557 -10.80 -1.84 -48.23
N ASN A 558 -12.13 -1.73 -48.34
CA ASN A 558 -12.94 -2.50 -49.28
C ASN A 558 -13.34 -1.74 -50.57
N SER A 559 -12.93 -0.49 -50.74
CA SER A 559 -13.44 0.40 -51.82
C SER A 559 -12.43 0.77 -52.92
N SER A 560 -11.24 0.17 -52.94
CA SER A 560 -10.13 0.54 -53.84
C SER A 560 -9.96 -0.34 -55.10
N LYS A 561 -10.90 -1.23 -55.43
CA LYS A 561 -10.88 -2.03 -56.67
C LYS A 561 -11.98 -1.60 -57.64
N GLY A 562 -11.61 -1.25 -58.88
CA GLY A 562 -12.54 -1.29 -60.01
C GLY A 562 -12.87 0.00 -60.77
N LYS A 563 -11.90 0.90 -61.00
CA LYS A 563 -11.96 1.83 -62.16
C LYS A 563 -10.61 1.91 -62.88
N GLN A 564 -10.32 0.88 -63.69
CA GLN A 564 -9.37 1.04 -64.79
C GLN A 564 -10.08 1.79 -65.92
N CYS A 565 -9.56 2.96 -66.26
CA CYS A 565 -9.81 3.54 -67.58
C CYS A 565 -9.09 2.68 -68.62
N THR A 566 -9.83 2.18 -69.60
CA THR A 566 -9.25 1.67 -70.84
C THR A 566 -9.05 2.84 -71.79
N SER A 567 -7.87 3.46 -71.76
CA SER A 567 -7.43 4.38 -72.82
C SER A 567 -7.23 3.59 -74.10
N ARG A 568 -8.18 3.76 -75.01
CA ARG A 568 -8.13 3.33 -76.42
C ARG A 568 -7.17 4.25 -77.17
N GLU A 569 -6.04 3.73 -77.62
CA GLU A 569 -5.32 4.08 -78.86
C GLU A 569 -4.03 3.26 -78.99
N ASP A 570 -3.54 3.14 -80.23
CA ASP A 570 -2.24 2.61 -80.68
C ASP A 570 -1.84 1.15 -80.36
N ALA A 571 -2.19 0.24 -81.27
CA ALA A 571 -1.25 -0.74 -81.85
C ALA A 571 -1.84 -1.47 -83.09
N ASP A 572 -2.11 -0.75 -84.18
CA ASP A 572 -2.08 -1.37 -85.51
C ASP A 572 -0.61 -1.64 -85.88
N PHE A 573 -0.20 -2.91 -86.01
CA PHE A 573 0.77 -3.31 -87.05
C PHE A 573 0.83 -4.84 -87.28
N LEU A 574 0.30 -5.23 -88.45
CA LEU A 574 0.66 -6.36 -89.31
C LEU A 574 0.42 -7.83 -88.91
N VAL A 575 -0.43 -8.47 -89.73
CA VAL A 575 -0.20 -9.70 -90.51
C VAL A 575 0.16 -10.98 -89.73
N GLY A 576 -0.54 -12.11 -89.90
CA GLY A 576 -1.68 -12.43 -90.77
C GLY A 576 -1.79 -13.95 -90.91
N GLY A 577 -3.00 -14.52 -90.86
CA GLY A 577 -3.14 -15.97 -90.80
C GLY A 577 -4.58 -16.47 -90.78
N VAL A 578 -5.13 -16.65 -91.99
CA VAL A 578 -6.22 -17.58 -92.37
C VAL A 578 -7.39 -17.73 -91.36
N ALA A 579 -8.49 -17.05 -91.66
CA ALA A 579 -9.79 -17.43 -91.11
C ALA A 579 -10.23 -18.79 -91.69
N VAL A 580 -10.59 -19.73 -90.81
CA VAL A 580 -11.35 -20.94 -91.16
C VAL A 580 -12.69 -20.85 -90.44
N ASN A 581 -13.79 -20.90 -91.20
CA ASN A 581 -15.14 -20.81 -90.66
C ASN A 581 -15.52 -22.07 -89.86
N PRO A 582 -16.37 -21.96 -88.82
CA PRO A 582 -16.86 -23.11 -88.08
C PRO A 582 -18.14 -23.67 -88.71
N GLU A 583 -18.02 -24.64 -89.63
CA GLU A 583 -19.16 -25.40 -90.16
C GLU A 583 -18.88 -26.91 -90.18
N THR A 584 -19.58 -27.65 -89.31
CA THR A 584 -20.10 -29.04 -89.37
C THR A 584 -20.32 -29.48 -87.92
N HIS A 585 -21.52 -29.72 -87.38
CA HIS A 585 -22.58 -30.67 -87.79
C HIS A 585 -22.15 -32.14 -87.89
N THR A 586 -22.00 -32.75 -86.71
CA THR A 586 -22.13 -34.18 -86.37
C THR A 586 -22.43 -34.19 -84.85
N PHE A 587 -23.56 -34.63 -84.28
CA PHE A 587 -24.51 -35.70 -84.62
C PHE A 587 -23.88 -37.08 -84.81
N LEU A 588 -24.51 -38.06 -84.14
CA LEU A 588 -24.13 -39.45 -83.82
C LEU A 588 -23.44 -39.56 -82.44
N THR A 589 -24.11 -39.98 -81.34
CA THR A 589 -24.82 -41.24 -80.99
C THR A 589 -23.91 -42.43 -80.72
N GLU A 590 -24.19 -43.08 -79.58
CA GLU A 590 -23.65 -44.36 -79.05
C GLU A 590 -22.19 -44.33 -78.53
#